data_AF-A0A927MN94-F1
#
_entry.id   AF-A0A927MN94-F1
#
_cell.length_a   1.000
_cell.length_b   1.000
_cell.length_c   1.000
_cell.angle_alpha   90.00
_cell.angle_beta   90.00
_cell.angle_gamma   90.00
#
_symmetry.space_group_name_H-M   'P 1'
#
loop_
_entity.id
_entity.type
_entity.pdbx_description
1 polymer ?
#
loop_
_entity_poly.entity_id
_entity_poly.type
_entity_poly.pdbx_seq_one_letter_code
_entity_poly.pdbx_strand_id
1 'polypeptide(L)'
;MLKRKQPMLPKQELRLDEVLDGSSLDMIYPFSWEEYADHIESGENFIRVIAIIDYPKSRYGNWISELKRKKGNITIVQFLESSNANKMVEHYNKTIKNKQAEVLKTFDPLKKRQLEKQVEAAEHQLTKFLENESIYIYQYTYIYLQANSLEALNALSDSVQNTGSYAHLGNAST
;
A
#
# COMPACT_ATOMS: atom_id res chain seq x y z
N MET A 1 9.07 -80.66 16.04
CA MET A 1 8.60 -79.27 16.23
C MET A 1 9.77 -78.32 15.99
N LEU A 2 9.77 -77.55 14.90
CA LEU A 2 10.78 -76.54 14.61
C LEU A 2 10.08 -75.17 14.53
N LYS A 3 10.27 -74.31 15.53
CA LYS A 3 9.72 -72.93 15.51
C LYS A 3 10.51 -72.11 14.49
N ARG A 4 9.89 -71.77 13.35
CA ARG A 4 10.43 -70.78 12.40
C ARG A 4 10.50 -69.42 13.11
N LYS A 5 11.70 -68.88 13.30
CA LYS A 5 11.89 -67.48 13.67
C LYS A 5 11.45 -66.62 12.49
N GLN A 6 10.45 -65.77 12.68
CA GLN A 6 10.13 -64.70 11.73
C GLN A 6 11.29 -63.68 11.72
N PRO A 7 11.72 -63.18 10.55
CA PRO A 7 12.69 -62.10 10.52
C PRO A 7 12.01 -60.82 11.02
N MET A 8 12.59 -60.20 12.04
CA MET A 8 12.16 -58.88 12.49
C MET A 8 12.58 -57.85 11.44
N LEU A 9 11.59 -57.20 10.82
CA LEU A 9 11.83 -56.06 9.93
C LEU A 9 12.56 -54.96 10.74
N PRO A 10 13.59 -54.30 10.18
CA PRO A 10 14.27 -53.21 10.86
C PRO A 10 13.23 -52.12 11.14
N LYS A 11 13.16 -51.71 12.41
CA LYS A 11 12.31 -50.59 12.84
C LYS A 11 12.91 -49.35 12.21
N GLN A 12 12.36 -48.91 11.08
CA GLN A 12 12.71 -47.62 10.49
C GLN A 12 12.33 -46.56 11.51
N GLU A 13 13.33 -45.99 12.18
CA GLU A 13 13.16 -44.77 12.94
C GLU A 13 12.89 -43.65 11.94
N LEU A 14 11.61 -43.48 11.60
CA LEU A 14 11.14 -42.31 10.88
C LEU A 14 11.51 -41.09 11.73
N ARG A 15 12.44 -40.28 11.24
CA ARG A 15 12.74 -38.98 11.85
C ARG A 15 11.47 -38.14 11.74
N LEU A 16 11.05 -37.50 12.83
CA LEU A 16 9.86 -36.63 12.82
C LEU A 16 9.94 -35.59 11.70
N ASP A 17 11.15 -35.13 11.41
CA ASP A 17 11.54 -34.20 10.35
C ASP A 17 11.14 -34.66 8.93
N GLU A 18 11.03 -35.98 8.69
CA GLU A 18 10.63 -36.54 7.39
C GLU A 18 9.11 -36.71 7.27
N VAL A 19 8.39 -36.74 8.39
CA VAL A 19 6.94 -36.98 8.47
C VAL A 19 6.17 -35.67 8.58
N LEU A 20 6.76 -34.66 9.22
CA LEU A 20 6.16 -33.35 9.44
C LEU A 20 6.81 -32.33 8.49
N ASP A 21 6.04 -31.82 7.55
CA ASP A 21 6.41 -30.65 6.75
C ASP A 21 6.36 -29.38 7.63
N GLY A 22 7.38 -29.19 8.46
CA GLY A 22 7.52 -28.05 9.37
C GLY A 22 7.62 -26.70 8.64
N SER A 23 8.03 -26.72 7.37
CA SER A 23 8.18 -25.52 6.55
C SER A 23 6.86 -24.75 6.39
N SER A 24 5.75 -25.50 6.26
CA SER A 24 4.41 -24.92 6.13
C SER A 24 3.90 -24.28 7.43
N LEU A 25 4.33 -24.79 8.59
CA LEU A 25 3.91 -24.31 9.91
C LEU A 25 4.75 -23.10 10.34
N ASP A 26 6.06 -23.12 10.10
CA ASP A 26 6.95 -21.97 10.33
C ASP A 26 6.60 -20.77 9.43
N MET A 27 6.04 -21.02 8.25
CA MET A 27 5.52 -19.96 7.37
C MET A 27 4.29 -19.24 7.95
N ILE A 28 3.47 -19.94 8.74
CA ILE A 28 2.23 -19.39 9.32
C ILE A 28 2.46 -18.88 10.75
N TYR A 29 3.35 -19.53 11.51
CA TYR A 29 3.59 -19.23 12.91
C TYR A 29 5.10 -19.27 13.24
N PRO A 30 5.84 -18.21 12.91
CA PRO A 30 7.26 -18.16 13.17
C PRO A 30 7.55 -18.13 14.66
N PHE A 31 8.52 -18.93 15.10
CA PHE A 31 8.95 -19.00 16.50
C PHE A 31 9.56 -17.68 16.99
N SER A 32 10.18 -16.90 16.09
CA SER A 32 10.72 -15.57 16.36
C SER A 32 10.64 -14.70 15.12
N TRP A 33 10.35 -13.42 15.32
CA TRP A 33 10.46 -12.39 14.30
C TRP A 33 11.35 -11.26 14.82
N GLU A 34 12.16 -10.70 13.94
CA GLU A 34 13.02 -9.55 14.21
C GLU A 34 12.51 -8.36 13.39
N GLU A 35 12.33 -7.22 14.06
CA GLU A 35 11.88 -5.99 13.43
C GLU A 35 13.06 -5.08 13.15
N TYR A 36 13.24 -4.75 11.87
CA TYR A 36 14.18 -3.77 11.38
C TYR A 36 13.44 -2.53 10.90
N ALA A 37 14.15 -1.41 10.77
CA ALA A 37 13.55 -0.12 10.42
C ALA A 37 12.84 -0.12 9.05
N ASP A 38 13.22 -1.01 8.13
CA ASP A 38 12.75 -1.07 6.75
C ASP A 38 12.12 -2.43 6.36
N HIS A 39 12.18 -3.44 7.23
CA HIS A 39 11.62 -4.77 6.99
C HIS A 39 11.48 -5.58 8.28
N ILE A 40 10.71 -6.67 8.21
CA ILE A 40 10.55 -7.65 9.28
C ILE A 40 11.10 -8.98 8.77
N GLU A 41 11.91 -9.63 9.58
CA GLU A 41 12.46 -10.96 9.30
C GLU A 41 11.80 -12.00 10.20
N SER A 42 11.51 -13.17 9.64
CA SER A 42 10.77 -14.23 10.30
C SER A 42 11.20 -15.59 9.74
N GLY A 43 12.31 -16.12 10.25
CA GLY A 43 12.91 -17.34 9.70
C GLY A 43 13.35 -17.14 8.25
N GLU A 44 12.79 -17.92 7.32
CA GLU A 44 13.05 -17.75 5.89
C GLU A 44 12.15 -16.70 5.23
N ASN A 45 11.36 -15.96 5.99
CA ASN A 45 10.37 -15.02 5.47
C ASN A 45 10.78 -13.56 5.75
N PHE A 46 10.86 -12.76 4.69
CA PHE A 46 11.22 -11.35 4.76
C PHE A 46 10.05 -10.50 4.26
N ILE A 47 9.62 -9.53 5.08
CA ILE A 47 8.42 -8.74 4.85
C ILE A 47 8.78 -7.25 4.84
N ARG A 48 8.31 -6.50 3.83
CA ARG A 48 8.41 -5.03 3.79
C ARG A 48 7.05 -4.41 3.54
N VAL A 49 6.72 -3.37 4.29
CA VAL A 49 5.46 -2.63 4.15
C VAL A 49 5.73 -1.25 3.57
N ILE A 50 5.08 -0.94 2.45
CA ILE A 50 5.15 0.36 1.79
C ILE A 50 3.79 1.04 1.95
N ALA A 51 3.78 2.25 2.51
CA ALA A 51 2.58 3.07 2.64
C ALA A 51 2.54 4.16 1.55
N ILE A 52 1.37 4.33 0.92
CA ILE A 52 1.14 5.43 -0.02
C ILE A 52 0.62 6.63 0.76
N ILE A 53 1.42 7.69 0.84
CA ILE A 53 1.09 8.90 1.62
C ILE A 53 0.45 10.01 0.78
N ASP A 54 0.68 10.04 -0.53
CA ASP A 54 0.06 11.01 -1.44
C ASP A 54 -0.21 10.38 -2.81
N TYR A 55 -1.38 10.71 -3.36
CA TYR A 55 -1.81 10.25 -4.68
C TYR A 55 -1.66 11.38 -5.71
N PRO A 56 -1.20 11.08 -6.93
CA PRO A 56 -1.01 12.09 -7.96
C PRO A 56 -2.32 12.82 -8.29
N LYS A 57 -2.28 14.15 -8.31
CA LYS A 57 -3.43 15.03 -8.59
C LYS A 57 -3.97 14.91 -10.02
N SER A 58 -3.16 14.41 -10.95
CA SER A 58 -3.57 14.07 -12.31
C SER A 58 -3.68 12.55 -12.41
N ARG A 59 -4.77 12.04 -12.99
CA ARG A 59 -4.97 10.62 -13.31
C ARG A 59 -3.94 10.19 -14.36
N TYR A 60 -2.68 10.03 -13.98
CA TYR A 60 -1.76 9.20 -14.73
C TYR A 60 -2.24 7.76 -14.56
N GLY A 61 -2.45 7.11 -15.71
CA GLY A 61 -3.27 5.91 -15.85
C GLY A 61 -2.97 4.82 -14.81
N ASN A 62 -4.03 4.12 -14.42
CA ASN A 62 -4.10 2.80 -13.80
C ASN A 62 -2.81 2.20 -13.17
N TRP A 63 -2.12 2.96 -12.32
CA TRP A 63 -0.87 2.55 -11.66
C TRP A 63 -1.07 1.30 -10.78
N ILE A 64 -2.26 1.15 -10.19
CA ILE A 64 -2.68 -0.07 -9.50
C ILE A 64 -2.64 -1.29 -10.43
N SER A 65 -3.05 -1.14 -11.70
CA SER A 65 -3.00 -2.26 -12.63
C SER A 65 -1.59 -2.59 -13.09
N GLU A 66 -0.67 -1.63 -13.11
CA GLU A 66 0.75 -1.93 -13.30
C GLU A 66 1.32 -2.71 -12.11
N LEU A 67 0.95 -2.30 -10.89
CA LEU A 67 1.33 -3.00 -9.67
C LEU A 67 0.75 -4.44 -9.62
N LYS A 68 -0.52 -4.62 -10.01
CA LYS A 68 -1.18 -5.94 -10.12
C LYS A 68 -0.51 -6.87 -11.14
N ARG A 69 0.18 -6.33 -12.13
CA ARG A 69 0.91 -7.12 -13.14
C ARG A 69 2.31 -7.53 -12.69
N LYS A 70 2.79 -7.05 -11.54
CA LYS A 70 4.11 -7.42 -11.02
C LYS A 70 4.11 -8.87 -10.54
N LYS A 71 5.22 -9.54 -10.83
CA LYS A 71 5.49 -10.90 -10.38
C LYS A 71 6.15 -10.84 -9.00
N GLY A 72 5.62 -11.62 -8.05
CA GLY A 72 6.11 -11.68 -6.68
C GLY A 72 4.95 -11.84 -5.70
N ASN A 73 5.27 -12.06 -4.42
CA ASN A 73 4.26 -12.09 -3.38
C ASN A 73 3.99 -10.65 -2.90
N ILE A 74 2.96 -10.05 -3.48
CA ILE A 74 2.54 -8.66 -3.22
C ILE A 74 1.09 -8.68 -2.77
N THR A 75 0.81 -8.17 -1.57
CA THR A 75 -0.55 -7.95 -1.08
C THR A 75 -0.85 -6.46 -1.02
N ILE A 76 -1.96 -6.03 -1.60
CA ILE A 76 -2.40 -4.62 -1.60
C ILE A 76 -3.64 -4.52 -0.74
N VAL A 77 -3.56 -3.73 0.33
CA VAL A 77 -4.68 -3.46 1.24
C VAL A 77 -5.12 -2.02 1.04
N GLN A 78 -6.42 -1.82 0.78
CA GLN A 78 -7.02 -0.51 0.59
C GLN A 78 -8.14 -0.29 1.59
N PHE A 79 -8.02 0.76 2.40
CA PHE A 79 -9.08 1.23 3.27
C PHE A 79 -9.72 2.47 2.65
N LEU A 80 -11.04 2.42 2.47
CA LEU A 80 -11.85 3.47 1.87
C LEU A 80 -12.83 3.97 2.93
N GLU A 81 -12.65 5.21 3.38
CA GLU A 81 -13.53 5.84 4.37
C GLU A 81 -14.27 7.03 3.75
N SER A 82 -15.58 7.10 3.97
CA SER A 82 -16.39 8.24 3.57
C SER A 82 -15.99 9.48 4.36
N SER A 83 -15.54 10.54 3.68
CA SER A 83 -15.32 11.83 4.33
C SER A 83 -16.63 12.52 4.70
N ASN A 84 -16.59 13.37 5.73
CA ASN A 84 -17.74 14.15 6.14
C ASN A 84 -17.99 15.30 5.15
N ALA A 85 -19.12 15.18 4.44
CA ALA A 85 -19.67 16.16 3.50
C ALA A 85 -19.54 17.62 3.95
N ASN A 86 -19.88 17.91 5.21
CA ASN A 86 -19.96 19.28 5.71
C ASN A 86 -18.59 19.95 5.85
N LYS A 87 -17.56 19.20 6.26
CA LYS A 87 -16.19 19.73 6.37
C LYS A 87 -15.62 20.10 5.01
N MET A 88 -16.01 19.36 3.96
CA MET A 88 -15.57 19.61 2.59
C MET A 88 -16.21 20.85 1.98
N VAL A 89 -17.53 21.03 2.18
CA VAL A 89 -18.22 22.27 1.79
C VAL A 89 -17.58 23.48 2.45
N GLU A 90 -17.30 23.40 3.75
CA GLU A 90 -16.64 24.48 4.49
C GLU A 90 -15.23 24.76 3.95
N HIS A 91 -14.45 23.72 3.69
CA HIS A 91 -13.10 23.84 3.12
C HIS A 91 -13.10 24.54 1.75
N TYR A 92 -13.96 24.11 0.82
CA TYR A 92 -14.06 24.72 -0.50
C TYR A 92 -14.57 26.16 -0.42
N ASN A 93 -15.58 26.43 0.40
CA ASN A 93 -16.09 27.78 0.62
C ASN A 93 -14.99 28.71 1.18
N LYS A 94 -14.23 28.27 2.18
CA LYS A 94 -13.10 29.03 2.73
C LYS A 94 -12.01 29.27 1.68
N THR A 95 -11.70 28.26 0.88
CA THR A 95 -10.66 28.35 -0.17
C THR A 95 -11.07 29.32 -1.27
N ILE A 96 -12.32 29.26 -1.74
CA ILE A 96 -12.88 30.18 -2.73
C ILE A 96 -12.82 31.61 -2.21
N LYS A 97 -13.32 31.87 -0.99
CA LYS A 97 -13.27 33.20 -0.37
C LYS A 97 -11.85 33.75 -0.27
N ASN A 98 -10.90 32.94 0.19
CA ASN A 98 -9.51 33.35 0.34
C ASN A 98 -8.86 33.69 -1.01
N LYS A 99 -9.07 32.85 -2.03
CA LYS A 99 -8.49 33.06 -3.36
C LYS A 99 -9.15 34.22 -4.10
N GLN A 100 -10.46 34.39 -3.99
CA GLN A 100 -11.14 35.57 -4.53
C GLN A 100 -10.62 36.87 -3.89
N ALA A 101 -10.37 36.86 -2.58
CA ALA A 101 -9.74 38.00 -1.90
C ALA A 101 -8.29 38.24 -2.40
N GLU A 102 -7.55 37.19 -2.73
CA GLU A 102 -6.20 37.30 -3.31
C GLU A 102 -6.23 37.84 -4.75
N VAL A 103 -7.20 37.43 -5.57
CA VAL A 103 -7.44 37.97 -6.92
C VAL A 103 -7.67 39.49 -6.85
N LEU A 104 -8.48 39.95 -5.89
CA LEU A 104 -8.78 41.38 -5.70
C LEU A 104 -7.55 42.19 -5.28
N LYS A 105 -6.62 41.57 -4.53
CA LYS A 105 -5.38 42.22 -4.04
C LYS A 105 -4.21 42.14 -5.02
N THR A 106 -4.32 41.31 -6.06
CA THR A 106 -3.23 41.05 -7.01
C THR A 106 -3.34 41.98 -8.23
N PHE A 107 -2.30 42.77 -8.46
CA PHE A 107 -2.22 43.70 -9.60
C PHE A 107 -1.52 43.11 -10.83
N ASP A 108 -0.71 42.06 -10.66
CA ASP A 108 -0.05 41.37 -11.77
C ASP A 108 -1.08 40.57 -12.61
N PRO A 109 -1.25 40.88 -13.91
CA PRO A 109 -2.20 40.18 -14.78
C PRO A 109 -1.98 38.68 -14.90
N LEU A 110 -0.73 38.20 -14.87
CA LEU A 110 -0.43 36.78 -15.05
C LEU A 110 -0.82 35.98 -13.80
N LYS A 111 -0.39 36.44 -12.63
CA LYS A 111 -0.76 35.85 -11.34
C LYS A 111 -2.27 35.91 -11.09
N LYS A 112 -2.91 37.02 -11.48
CA LYS A 112 -4.37 37.16 -11.39
C LYS A 112 -5.12 36.09 -12.17
N ARG A 113 -4.74 35.84 -13.43
CA ARG A 113 -5.34 34.76 -14.25
C ARG A 113 -5.11 33.36 -13.68
N GLN A 114 -3.94 33.11 -13.08
CA GLN A 114 -3.67 31.84 -12.41
C GLN A 114 -4.57 31.63 -11.19
N LEU A 115 -4.77 32.68 -10.39
CA LEU A 115 -5.67 32.65 -9.24
C LEU A 115 -7.13 32.47 -9.67
N GLU A 116 -7.58 33.16 -10.73
CA GLU A 116 -8.92 33.00 -11.31
C GLU A 116 -9.17 31.55 -11.76
N LYS A 117 -8.22 30.92 -12.47
CA LYS A 117 -8.32 29.50 -12.82
C LYS A 117 -8.42 28.59 -11.59
N GLN A 118 -7.74 28.94 -10.50
CA GLN A 118 -7.82 28.18 -9.26
C GLN A 118 -9.16 28.36 -8.54
N VAL A 119 -9.78 29.54 -8.65
CA VAL A 119 -11.14 29.80 -8.15
C VAL A 119 -12.15 28.99 -8.96
N GLU A 120 -12.09 29.08 -10.29
CA GLU A 120 -12.97 28.33 -11.20
C GLU A 120 -12.88 26.82 -10.96
N ALA A 121 -11.67 26.29 -10.79
CA ALA A 121 -11.47 24.89 -10.44
C ALA A 121 -12.12 24.53 -9.10
N ALA A 122 -11.99 25.38 -8.07
CA ALA A 122 -12.56 25.14 -6.75
C ALA A 122 -14.10 25.22 -6.76
N GLU A 123 -14.68 26.16 -7.50
CA GLU A 123 -16.13 26.28 -7.70
C GLU A 123 -16.70 25.06 -8.41
N HIS A 124 -16.05 24.59 -9.47
CA HIS A 124 -16.47 23.38 -10.17
C HIS A 124 -16.42 22.12 -9.27
N GLN A 125 -15.43 22.01 -8.36
CA GLN A 125 -15.41 20.90 -7.38
C GLN A 125 -16.55 21.02 -6.36
N LEU A 126 -16.86 22.23 -5.89
CA LEU A 126 -17.98 22.47 -4.98
C LEU A 126 -19.32 22.14 -5.65
N THR A 127 -19.53 22.57 -6.89
CA THR A 127 -20.75 22.26 -7.65
C THR A 127 -20.93 20.76 -7.82
N LYS A 128 -19.86 20.04 -8.20
CA LYS A 128 -19.91 18.58 -8.28
C LYS A 128 -20.26 17.91 -6.95
N PHE A 129 -19.81 18.49 -5.84
CA PHE A 129 -20.10 17.99 -4.50
C PHE A 129 -21.56 18.25 -4.07
N LEU A 130 -22.14 19.36 -4.50
CA LEU A 130 -23.55 19.69 -4.20
C LEU A 130 -24.52 18.92 -5.11
N GLU A 131 -24.15 18.67 -6.37
CA GLU A 131 -24.99 18.02 -7.37
C GLU A 131 -24.95 16.48 -7.30
N ASN A 132 -23.76 15.92 -7.13
CA ASN A 132 -23.59 14.51 -6.84
C ASN A 132 -23.16 14.46 -5.38
N GLU A 133 -23.80 13.64 -4.54
CA GLU A 133 -23.24 13.20 -3.25
C GLU A 133 -21.93 12.43 -3.51
N SER A 134 -20.92 13.14 -4.02
CA SER A 134 -19.62 12.63 -4.37
C SER A 134 -18.93 12.46 -3.05
N ILE A 135 -19.11 11.27 -2.48
CA ILE A 135 -18.43 10.84 -1.28
C ILE A 135 -16.95 10.97 -1.59
N TYR A 136 -16.32 12.05 -1.12
CA TYR A 136 -14.87 12.09 -1.10
C TYR A 136 -14.45 10.96 -0.17
N ILE A 137 -13.67 10.02 -0.70
CA ILE A 137 -13.21 8.85 0.03
C ILE A 137 -11.76 9.12 0.47
N TYR A 138 -11.51 9.03 1.77
CA TYR A 138 -10.15 8.86 2.26
C TYR A 138 -9.69 7.46 1.88
N GLN A 139 -8.63 7.39 1.07
CA GLN A 139 -8.06 6.12 0.63
C GLN A 139 -6.68 5.92 1.27
N TYR A 140 -6.57 4.90 2.12
CA TYR A 140 -5.29 4.44 2.64
C TYR A 140 -4.89 3.18 1.90
N THR A 141 -3.69 3.15 1.30
CA THR A 141 -3.18 1.97 0.60
C THR A 141 -1.87 1.52 1.25
N TYR A 142 -1.82 0.26 1.65
CA TYR A 142 -0.64 -0.44 2.12
C TYR A 142 -0.26 -1.53 1.13
N ILE A 143 1.01 -1.63 0.81
CA ILE A 143 1.57 -2.66 -0.05
C ILE A 143 2.51 -3.51 0.80
N TYR A 144 2.14 -4.77 1.01
CA TYR A 144 2.94 -5.76 1.68
C TYR A 144 3.73 -6.55 0.65
N LEU A 145 5.04 -6.58 0.82
CA LEU A 145 5.97 -7.35 0.01
C LEU A 145 6.51 -8.50 0.84
N GLN A 146 6.54 -9.69 0.28
CA GLN A 146 7.05 -10.88 0.95
C GLN A 146 8.02 -11.62 0.04
N ALA A 147 9.14 -12.08 0.58
CA ALA A 147 10.14 -12.86 -0.14
C ALA A 147 10.90 -13.82 0.77
N ASN A 148 11.58 -14.80 0.17
CA ASN A 148 12.33 -15.83 0.90
C ASN A 148 13.79 -15.44 1.17
N SER A 149 14.20 -14.23 0.77
CA SER A 149 15.53 -13.68 1.03
C SER A 149 15.49 -12.16 0.97
N LEU A 150 16.41 -11.51 1.68
CA LEU A 150 16.55 -10.05 1.64
C LEU A 150 16.87 -9.51 0.24
N GLU A 151 17.67 -10.23 -0.55
CA GLU A 151 17.98 -9.86 -1.94
C GLU A 151 16.72 -9.88 -2.82
N ALA A 152 15.90 -10.93 -2.69
CA ALA A 152 14.64 -11.03 -3.41
C ALA A 152 13.63 -9.96 -2.95
N LEU A 153 13.61 -9.63 -1.65
CA LEU A 153 12.78 -8.56 -1.12
C LEU A 153 13.20 -7.19 -1.69
N ASN A 154 14.49 -6.91 -1.76
CA ASN A 154 15.02 -5.67 -2.31
C ASN A 154 14.70 -5.55 -3.81
N ALA A 155 14.91 -6.60 -4.59
CA ALA A 155 14.54 -6.60 -6.01
C ALA A 155 13.04 -6.39 -6.24
N LEU A 156 12.20 -6.99 -5.39
CA LEU A 156 10.74 -6.79 -5.43
C LEU A 156 10.36 -5.37 -5.03
N SER A 157 10.99 -4.84 -3.99
CA SER A 157 10.82 -3.46 -3.51
C SER A 157 11.17 -2.45 -4.58
N ASP A 158 12.32 -2.60 -5.23
CA ASP A 158 12.76 -1.71 -6.31
C ASP A 158 11.80 -1.75 -7.50
N SER A 159 11.32 -2.95 -7.87
CA SER A 159 10.35 -3.11 -8.95
C SER A 159 9.01 -2.43 -8.65
N VAL A 160 8.57 -2.47 -7.39
CA VAL A 160 7.34 -1.82 -6.91
C VAL A 160 7.53 -0.31 -6.81
N GLN A 161 8.63 0.17 -6.24
CA GLN A 161 8.94 1.59 -6.11
C GLN A 161 9.15 2.28 -7.46
N ASN A 162 9.78 1.62 -8.43
CA ASN A 162 9.91 2.13 -9.80
C ASN A 162 8.55 2.29 -10.50
N THR A 163 7.57 1.47 -10.13
CA THR A 163 6.19 1.61 -10.62
C THR A 163 5.45 2.71 -9.85
N GLY A 164 5.76 2.85 -8.57
CA GLY A 164 5.21 3.83 -7.67
C GLY A 164 5.85 5.22 -7.74
N SER A 165 6.85 5.48 -8.59
CA SER A 165 7.47 6.82 -8.73
C SER A 165 6.49 7.91 -9.20
N TYR A 166 5.23 7.56 -9.47
CA TYR A 166 4.11 8.45 -9.75
C TYR A 166 3.23 8.77 -8.53
N ALA A 167 3.43 8.13 -7.38
CA ALA A 167 2.80 8.43 -6.09
C ALA A 167 3.92 8.68 -5.07
N HIS A 168 3.80 9.69 -4.21
CA HIS A 168 4.84 9.89 -3.20
C HIS A 168 4.77 8.71 -2.21
N LEU A 169 5.73 7.79 -2.32
CA LEU A 169 5.88 6.65 -1.42
C LEU A 169 6.68 7.12 -0.21
N GLY A 170 6.07 7.06 0.96
CA GLY A 170 6.75 7.26 2.23
C GLY A 170 6.98 5.89 2.86
N ASN A 171 8.17 5.66 3.41
CA ASN A 171 8.35 4.53 4.31
C ASN A 171 7.46 4.77 5.54
N ALA A 172 6.65 3.78 5.91
CA ALA A 172 5.95 3.78 7.18
C ALA A 172 6.96 3.43 8.28
N SER A 173 7.85 4.36 8.57
CA SER A 173 8.68 4.32 9.76
C SER A 173 7.89 5.01 10.87
N THR A 174 7.67 4.26 11.96
CA THR A 174 6.95 4.66 13.17
C THR A 174 7.49 5.95 13.79
#